data_AF-A0A430KWS4-F1
#
_entry.id   AF-A0A430KWS4-F1
#
_cell.length_a   1.000
_cell.length_b   1.000
_cell.length_c   1.000
_cell.angle_alpha   90.00
_cell.angle_beta   90.00
_cell.angle_gamma   90.00
#
_symmetry.space_group_name_H-M   'P 1'
#
loop_
_entity.id
_entity.type
_entity.pdbx_description
1 polymer ?
#
loop_
_entity_poly.entity_id
_entity_poly.type
_entity_poly.pdbx_seq_one_letter_code
_entity_poly.pdbx_strand_id
1 'polypeptide(L)'
;EKLLASDDDALIPKQAEVDLVFQKGKDLWSKLVTSARSLPATALSTGLNDPSILLKDVPALPEALPGRGMLVGRPSWHVQGISTDRDDEQNEDFDLQHIHGARKHFCLSYPTPVECRVSPQVAIGNDSASTAPEDGPYPPGLLLLTLCWSYIFSVRFWELQGKQVLYTSHALQPRPNRNIRNRRGHISIHLGAYASQGLVRWLCALLAPKPGWSVQGGGHAPWTAFCSGGVEFTIISDKVMTFTPNDQAPSSAEAVELLVELGCLYGFDSAQHSGRRHDPLSPIVAGFMAVLALPFYRAMELQPQFLAPALQLPKSNRDPSGPDTT
;
A
#
# COMPACT_ATOMS: atom_id res chain seq x y z
N GLU A 1 -48.61 0.71 29.95
CA GLU A 1 -49.16 1.72 29.03
C GLU A 1 -48.27 1.84 27.81
N LYS A 2 -48.84 2.12 26.64
CA LYS A 2 -48.11 2.23 25.38
C LYS A 2 -47.76 3.71 25.20
N LEU A 3 -46.49 4.08 25.29
CA LEU A 3 -46.04 5.45 25.00
C LEU A 3 -46.33 5.74 23.52
N LEU A 4 -47.41 6.45 23.26
CA LEU A 4 -47.75 6.99 21.95
C LEU A 4 -47.00 8.31 21.83
N ALA A 5 -46.05 8.39 20.90
CA ALA A 5 -45.39 9.64 20.57
C ALA A 5 -46.46 10.66 20.15
N SER A 6 -46.44 11.83 20.78
CA SER A 6 -47.25 12.98 20.38
C SER A 6 -46.74 13.50 19.04
N ASP A 7 -47.63 13.94 18.15
CA ASP A 7 -47.25 14.55 16.86
C ASP A 7 -46.39 15.83 17.04
N ASP A 8 -46.35 16.40 18.25
CA ASP A 8 -45.53 17.54 18.66
C ASP A 8 -44.38 17.16 19.62
N ASP A 9 -43.83 15.95 19.50
CA ASP A 9 -42.62 15.56 20.24
C ASP A 9 -41.42 16.40 19.74
N ALA A 10 -40.91 17.29 20.60
CA ALA A 10 -39.79 18.19 20.29
C ALA A 10 -38.47 17.45 19.95
N LEU A 11 -38.40 16.15 20.23
CA LEU A 11 -37.26 15.29 19.87
C LEU A 11 -37.40 14.68 18.47
N ILE A 12 -38.58 14.77 17.84
CA ILE A 12 -38.81 14.31 16.48
C ILE A 12 -38.60 15.50 15.53
N PRO A 13 -37.54 15.51 14.71
CA PRO A 13 -37.28 16.61 13.80
C PRO A 13 -38.43 16.74 12.80
N LYS A 14 -38.84 17.98 12.53
CA LYS A 14 -39.91 18.27 11.56
C LYS A 14 -39.44 17.87 10.17
N GLN A 15 -40.36 17.46 9.30
CA GLN A 15 -40.03 17.08 7.91
C GLN A 15 -39.20 18.16 7.20
N ALA A 16 -39.53 19.44 7.41
CA ALA A 16 -38.77 20.56 6.84
C ALA A 16 -37.31 20.63 7.34
N GLU A 17 -37.04 20.23 8.58
CA GLU A 17 -35.69 20.19 9.15
C GLU A 17 -34.91 19.00 8.59
N VAL A 18 -35.57 17.84 8.45
CA VAL A 18 -35.00 16.66 7.77
C VAL A 18 -34.63 16.99 6.33
N ASP A 19 -35.53 17.63 5.58
CA ASP A 19 -35.32 18.01 4.18
C ASP A 19 -34.17 19.03 4.05
N LEU A 20 -34.08 19.98 4.98
CA LEU A 20 -33.01 20.97 5.02
C LEU A 20 -31.64 20.31 5.26
N VAL A 21 -31.55 19.40 6.23
CA VAL A 21 -30.30 18.67 6.54
C VAL A 21 -29.92 17.78 5.36
N PHE A 22 -30.88 17.06 4.77
CA PHE A 22 -30.66 16.22 3.61
C PHE A 22 -30.13 17.04 2.42
N GLN A 23 -30.76 18.16 2.10
CA GLN A 23 -30.35 19.01 0.98
C GLN A 23 -28.97 19.63 1.21
N LYS A 24 -28.69 20.13 2.42
CA LYS A 24 -27.35 20.63 2.80
C LYS A 24 -26.29 19.54 2.65
N GLY A 25 -26.60 18.33 3.12
CA GLY A 25 -25.71 17.17 3.01
C GLY A 25 -25.44 16.82 1.55
N LYS A 26 -26.49 16.74 0.73
CA LYS A 26 -26.40 16.47 -0.72
C LYS A 26 -25.58 17.52 -1.45
N ASP A 27 -25.78 18.80 -1.15
CA ASP A 27 -25.05 19.91 -1.76
C ASP A 27 -23.57 19.88 -1.37
N LEU A 28 -23.27 19.60 -0.10
CA LEU A 28 -21.90 19.45 0.39
C LEU A 28 -21.20 18.28 -0.31
N TRP A 29 -21.82 17.09 -0.32
CA TRP A 29 -21.27 15.91 -0.99
C TRP A 29 -21.07 16.15 -2.49
N SER A 30 -22.03 16.80 -3.15
CA SER A 30 -21.92 17.12 -4.58
C SER A 30 -20.76 18.09 -4.85
N LYS A 31 -20.56 19.10 -4.01
CA LYS A 31 -19.41 20.02 -4.09
C LYS A 31 -18.10 19.26 -3.90
N LEU A 32 -18.00 18.43 -2.86
CA LEU A 32 -16.80 17.63 -2.58
C LEU A 32 -16.46 16.67 -3.73
N VAL A 33 -17.45 15.96 -4.28
CA VAL A 33 -17.26 15.06 -5.44
C VAL A 33 -16.82 15.84 -6.68
N THR A 34 -17.42 17.01 -6.93
CA THR A 34 -17.05 17.87 -8.06
C THR A 34 -15.61 18.37 -7.91
N SER A 35 -15.25 18.84 -6.70
CA SER A 35 -13.87 19.23 -6.39
C SER A 35 -12.90 18.07 -6.55
N ALA A 36 -13.22 16.88 -6.04
CA ALA A 36 -12.39 15.70 -6.18
C ALA A 36 -12.18 15.28 -7.65
N ARG A 37 -13.22 15.34 -8.48
CA ARG A 37 -13.13 15.06 -9.93
C ARG A 37 -12.33 16.11 -10.70
N SER A 38 -12.31 17.35 -10.23
CA SER A 38 -11.52 18.43 -10.84
C SER A 38 -10.02 18.36 -10.50
N LEU A 39 -9.64 17.57 -9.49
CA LEU A 39 -8.24 17.35 -9.18
C LEU A 39 -7.60 16.44 -10.24
N PRO A 40 -6.38 16.74 -10.71
CA PRO A 40 -5.60 15.80 -11.49
C PRO A 40 -5.53 14.44 -10.77
N ALA A 41 -5.58 13.34 -11.52
CA ALA A 41 -5.53 11.97 -10.96
C ALA A 41 -4.30 11.69 -10.07
N THR A 42 -3.29 12.55 -10.15
CA THR A 42 -2.01 12.47 -9.44
C THR A 42 -1.83 13.56 -8.37
N ALA A 43 -2.78 14.50 -8.28
CA ALA A 43 -2.74 15.59 -7.33
C ALA A 43 -3.44 15.17 -6.04
N LEU A 44 -2.65 14.86 -5.01
CA LEU A 44 -3.15 14.82 -3.65
C LEU A 44 -2.86 16.14 -2.95
N SER A 45 -3.71 16.53 -2.00
CA SER A 45 -3.46 17.69 -1.15
C SER A 45 -2.15 17.50 -0.38
N THR A 46 -1.42 18.58 -0.12
CA THR A 46 -0.14 18.56 0.60
C THR A 46 -0.19 17.84 1.95
N GLY A 47 -1.32 17.87 2.65
CA GLY A 47 -1.52 17.10 3.90
C GLY A 47 -1.59 15.58 3.73
N LEU A 48 -1.78 15.07 2.50
CA LEU A 48 -1.81 13.63 2.19
C LEU A 48 -0.44 13.10 1.75
N ASN A 49 0.56 13.97 1.57
CA ASN A 49 1.95 13.57 1.35
C ASN A 49 2.62 13.05 2.64
N ASP A 50 1.96 13.21 3.79
CA ASP A 50 2.39 12.67 5.07
C ASP A 50 1.45 11.52 5.50
N PRO A 51 1.89 10.25 5.35
CA PRO A 51 1.11 9.10 5.82
C PRO A 51 0.74 9.16 7.30
N SER A 52 1.49 9.88 8.14
CA SER A 52 1.17 10.00 9.57
C SER A 52 -0.13 10.80 9.80
N ILE A 53 -0.41 11.79 8.94
CA ILE A 53 -1.66 12.55 8.97
C ILE A 53 -2.82 11.67 8.52
N LEU A 54 -2.62 10.88 7.45
CA LEU A 54 -3.60 9.95 6.91
C LEU A 54 -4.00 8.85 7.91
N LEU A 55 -3.04 8.37 8.70
CA LEU A 55 -3.23 7.25 9.60
C LEU A 55 -3.47 7.66 11.05
N LYS A 56 -3.54 8.96 11.34
CA LYS A 56 -3.67 9.50 12.69
C LYS A 56 -4.81 8.87 13.49
N ASP A 57 -5.94 8.65 12.83
CA ASP A 57 -7.17 8.12 13.44
C ASP A 57 -7.37 6.62 13.13
N VAL A 58 -6.37 5.96 12.55
CA VAL A 58 -6.40 4.51 12.30
C VAL A 58 -5.87 3.79 13.55
N PRO A 59 -6.65 2.91 14.19
CA PRO A 59 -6.19 2.18 15.36
C PRO A 59 -4.98 1.33 15.00
N ALA A 60 -3.99 1.31 15.89
CA ALA A 60 -2.83 0.44 15.76
C ALA A 60 -3.25 -1.04 15.76
N LEU A 61 -2.49 -1.86 15.04
CA LEU A 61 -2.59 -3.31 15.20
C LEU A 61 -2.16 -3.71 16.62
N PRO A 62 -2.75 -4.76 17.20
CA PRO A 62 -2.32 -5.27 18.50
C PRO A 62 -0.85 -5.74 18.43
N GLU A 63 -0.17 -5.73 19.58
CA GLU A 63 1.23 -6.17 19.69
C GLU A 63 1.44 -7.63 19.30
N ALA A 64 0.39 -8.45 19.41
CA ALA A 64 0.35 -9.82 18.96
C ALA A 64 -0.93 -10.10 18.18
N LEU A 65 -0.80 -10.82 17.06
CA LEU A 65 -1.92 -11.31 16.27
C LEU A 65 -2.12 -12.81 16.53
N PRO A 66 -3.38 -13.29 16.54
CA PRO A 66 -3.63 -14.71 16.70
C PRO A 66 -3.03 -15.47 15.52
N GLY A 67 -2.43 -16.63 15.80
CA GLY A 67 -1.92 -17.51 14.75
C GLY A 67 -3.02 -18.10 13.85
N ARG A 68 -4.29 -18.06 14.29
CA ARG A 68 -5.46 -18.50 13.50
C ARG A 68 -5.86 -17.42 12.49
N GLY A 69 -6.15 -17.85 11.27
CA GLY A 69 -6.34 -17.03 10.07
C GLY A 69 -7.52 -16.04 10.03
N MET A 70 -8.14 -15.66 11.15
CA MET A 70 -9.25 -14.70 11.15
C MET A 70 -9.33 -13.90 12.47
N LEU A 71 -9.42 -12.57 12.36
CA LEU A 71 -9.88 -11.70 13.44
C LEU A 71 -11.39 -11.53 13.34
N VAL A 72 -12.03 -11.50 14.50
CA VAL A 72 -13.47 -11.24 14.58
C VAL A 72 -13.73 -10.24 15.69
N GLY A 73 -14.49 -9.20 15.38
CA GLY A 73 -14.81 -8.14 16.34
C GLY A 73 -16.18 -7.53 16.07
N ARG A 74 -16.66 -6.75 17.03
CA ARG A 74 -17.83 -5.87 16.85
C ARG A 74 -17.36 -4.45 17.12
N PRO A 75 -17.59 -3.49 16.22
CA PRO A 75 -17.35 -2.10 16.55
C PRO A 75 -18.30 -1.71 17.71
N SER A 76 -17.79 -0.91 18.64
CA SER A 76 -18.55 -0.39 19.77
C SER A 76 -18.37 1.12 19.84
N TRP A 77 -19.47 1.85 20.01
CA TRP A 77 -19.46 3.29 20.19
C TRP A 77 -19.92 3.62 21.60
N HIS A 78 -19.13 4.43 22.31
CA HIS A 78 -19.49 4.96 23.60
C HIS A 78 -20.31 6.24 23.43
N VAL A 79 -21.54 6.26 23.92
CA VAL A 79 -22.44 7.42 23.84
C VAL A 79 -22.41 8.19 25.16
N GLN A 80 -21.73 9.33 25.19
CA GLN A 80 -21.70 10.19 26.38
C GLN A 80 -23.06 10.89 26.60
N GLY A 81 -23.51 10.97 27.85
CA GLY A 81 -24.69 11.76 28.23
C GLY A 81 -26.00 10.98 28.42
N ILE A 82 -25.98 9.65 28.33
CA ILE A 82 -27.10 8.81 28.75
C ILE A 82 -26.90 8.48 30.23
N SER A 83 -27.57 9.22 31.12
CA SER A 83 -27.60 8.88 32.55
C SER A 83 -28.39 7.57 32.74
N THR A 84 -27.77 6.60 33.39
CA THR A 84 -28.41 5.37 33.83
C THR A 84 -29.17 5.56 35.16
N ASP A 85 -29.65 6.76 35.45
CA ASP A 85 -30.46 7.09 36.64
C ASP A 85 -31.89 6.52 36.56
N ARG A 86 -32.06 5.33 35.95
CA ARG A 86 -33.31 4.59 36.02
C ARG A 86 -33.14 3.52 37.10
N ASP A 87 -33.86 3.70 38.19
CA ASP A 87 -34.07 2.77 39.31
C ASP A 87 -34.79 1.46 38.90
N ASP A 88 -34.59 0.98 37.68
CA ASP A 88 -35.22 -0.25 37.19
C ASP A 88 -34.21 -1.39 37.24
N GLU A 89 -34.10 -2.03 38.40
CA GLU A 89 -33.32 -3.25 38.71
C GLU A 89 -33.74 -4.50 37.89
N GLN A 90 -34.40 -4.36 36.73
CA GLN A 90 -35.03 -5.48 36.02
C GLN A 90 -34.65 -5.65 34.55
N ASN A 91 -33.70 -4.88 34.02
CA ASN A 91 -33.27 -5.08 32.63
C ASN A 91 -31.75 -4.91 32.46
N GLU A 92 -30.99 -5.88 32.97
CA GLU A 92 -29.52 -5.97 32.84
C GLU A 92 -29.03 -6.07 31.38
N ASP A 93 -29.92 -6.18 30.39
CA ASP A 93 -29.57 -6.57 29.02
C ASP A 93 -29.44 -5.40 28.02
N PHE A 94 -29.67 -4.15 28.44
CA PHE A 94 -29.58 -2.97 27.55
C PHE A 94 -28.60 -1.92 28.06
N ASP A 95 -27.31 -2.17 27.82
CA ASP A 95 -26.28 -1.13 27.97
C ASP A 95 -26.43 -0.09 26.85
N LEU A 96 -27.15 1.00 27.15
CA LEU A 96 -27.32 2.14 26.24
C LEU A 96 -26.04 2.99 26.12
N GLN A 97 -25.05 2.81 27.00
CA GLN A 97 -23.78 3.53 26.93
C GLN A 97 -22.88 2.98 25.83
N HIS A 98 -23.05 1.70 25.45
CA HIS A 98 -22.28 1.03 24.40
C HIS A 98 -23.18 0.52 23.27
N ILE A 99 -23.24 1.26 22.16
CA ILE A 99 -23.89 0.78 20.96
C ILE A 99 -22.94 -0.15 20.22
N HIS A 100 -23.36 -1.39 19.98
CA HIS A 100 -22.60 -2.37 19.22
C HIS A 100 -23.07 -2.45 17.76
N GLY A 101 -22.12 -2.41 16.83
CA GLY A 101 -22.41 -2.61 15.41
C GLY A 101 -22.34 -4.07 14.99
N ALA A 102 -22.55 -4.30 13.69
CA ALA A 102 -22.49 -5.62 13.10
C ALA A 102 -21.11 -6.28 13.29
N ARG A 103 -21.11 -7.59 13.56
CA ARG A 103 -19.89 -8.39 13.66
C ARG A 103 -19.11 -8.32 12.34
N LYS A 104 -17.81 -8.05 12.44
CA LYS A 104 -16.88 -7.98 11.31
C LYS A 104 -15.89 -9.13 11.39
N HIS A 105 -15.57 -9.67 10.23
CA HIS A 105 -14.61 -10.74 10.04
C HIS A 105 -13.48 -10.20 9.17
N PHE A 106 -12.25 -10.39 9.62
CA PHE A 106 -11.06 -9.97 8.89
C PHE A 106 -10.13 -11.16 8.72
N CYS A 107 -9.92 -11.58 7.48
CA CYS A 107 -9.08 -12.72 7.18
C CYS A 107 -7.60 -12.34 7.34
N LEU A 108 -6.88 -13.15 8.11
CA LEU A 108 -5.46 -12.96 8.42
C LEU A 108 -4.55 -13.79 7.53
N SER A 109 -5.08 -14.77 6.79
CA SER A 109 -4.28 -15.63 5.93
C SER A 109 -5.07 -16.06 4.72
N TYR A 110 -4.46 -15.95 3.54
CA TYR A 110 -5.07 -16.25 2.27
C TYR A 110 -4.31 -17.37 1.55
N PRO A 111 -4.99 -18.14 0.68
CA PRO A 111 -4.39 -19.25 -0.03
C PRO A 111 -3.46 -18.82 -1.16
N THR A 112 -3.65 -17.61 -1.70
CA THR A 112 -2.85 -17.08 -2.81
C THR A 112 -2.43 -15.63 -2.56
N PRO A 113 -1.26 -15.21 -3.08
CA PRO A 113 -0.84 -13.82 -3.06
C PRO A 113 -1.60 -13.00 -4.11
N VAL A 114 -1.60 -11.66 -3.97
CA VAL A 114 -2.14 -10.76 -5.00
C VAL A 114 -1.18 -10.76 -6.21
N GLU A 115 -1.71 -11.07 -7.39
CA GLU A 115 -0.98 -10.97 -8.65
C GLU A 115 -1.08 -9.53 -9.19
N CYS A 116 0.04 -8.82 -9.19
CA CYS A 116 0.20 -7.55 -9.89
C CYS A 116 0.62 -7.79 -11.33
N ARG A 117 0.09 -7.00 -12.28
CA ARG A 117 0.43 -7.11 -13.71
C ARG A 117 1.05 -5.83 -14.24
N VAL A 118 1.95 -5.98 -15.20
CA VAL A 118 2.46 -4.87 -15.99
C VAL A 118 1.70 -4.78 -17.31
N SER A 119 1.11 -3.61 -17.57
CA SER A 119 0.45 -3.30 -18.83
C SER A 119 1.14 -2.12 -19.52
N PRO A 120 1.36 -2.17 -20.85
CA PRO A 120 1.86 -1.03 -21.62
C PRO A 120 0.84 0.11 -21.76
N GLN A 121 -0.45 -0.15 -21.48
CA GLN A 121 -1.52 0.83 -21.49
C GLN A 121 -2.25 0.73 -20.15
N VAL A 122 -2.20 1.80 -19.34
CA VAL A 122 -3.14 1.87 -18.22
C VAL A 122 -4.50 2.17 -18.83
N ALA A 123 -5.49 1.31 -18.57
CA ALA A 123 -6.88 1.60 -18.86
C ALA A 123 -7.37 2.70 -17.89
N ILE A 124 -6.91 3.93 -18.08
CA ILE A 124 -7.55 5.08 -17.45
C ILE A 124 -8.74 5.42 -18.33
N GLY A 125 -9.91 5.51 -17.71
CA GLY A 125 -11.17 5.84 -18.37
C GLY A 125 -11.01 7.02 -19.32
N ASN A 126 -11.63 6.88 -20.49
CA ASN A 126 -11.76 7.91 -21.50
C ASN A 126 -12.24 9.22 -20.86
N ASP A 127 -11.34 10.16 -20.61
CA ASP A 127 -11.64 11.58 -20.65
C ASP A 127 -10.47 12.29 -21.34
N SER A 128 -10.83 12.81 -22.51
CA SER A 128 -10.00 13.52 -23.46
C SER A 128 -9.27 14.72 -22.86
N ALA A 129 -8.09 14.98 -23.44
CA ALA A 129 -7.30 16.20 -23.33
C ALA A 129 -6.48 16.40 -22.04
N SER A 130 -5.30 15.77 -22.02
CA SER A 130 -4.09 16.55 -21.81
C SER A 130 -2.88 15.79 -22.34
N THR A 131 -2.14 16.43 -23.24
CA THR A 131 -0.78 16.07 -23.62
C THR A 131 0.08 16.09 -22.35
N ALA A 132 0.22 14.93 -21.70
CA ALA A 132 1.23 14.74 -20.67
C ALA A 132 2.62 14.73 -21.36
N PRO A 133 3.65 15.29 -20.72
CA PRO A 133 5.03 15.23 -21.22
C PRO A 133 5.45 13.77 -21.39
N GLU A 134 6.55 13.53 -22.11
CA GLU A 134 7.15 12.20 -22.33
C GLU A 134 7.39 11.39 -21.03
N ASP A 135 7.33 12.06 -19.86
CA ASP A 135 7.19 11.47 -18.53
C ASP A 135 5.69 11.30 -18.17
N GLY A 136 5.19 10.07 -18.23
CA GLY A 136 3.81 9.75 -17.87
C GLY A 136 3.42 10.21 -16.45
N PRO A 137 2.10 10.32 -16.15
CA PRO A 137 1.60 10.88 -14.88
C PRO A 137 1.98 10.06 -13.63
N TYR A 138 2.62 8.91 -13.77
CA TYR A 138 2.86 7.99 -12.68
C TYR A 138 4.26 8.18 -12.07
N PRO A 139 4.39 8.15 -10.74
CA PRO A 139 5.69 8.20 -10.10
C PRO A 139 6.60 7.08 -10.62
N PRO A 140 7.87 7.37 -10.95
CA PRO A 140 8.80 6.36 -11.42
C PRO A 140 8.97 5.26 -10.36
N GLY A 141 9.02 4.00 -10.80
CA GLY A 141 9.20 2.87 -9.89
C GLY A 141 7.97 2.48 -9.05
N LEU A 142 6.77 3.00 -9.32
CA LEU A 142 5.57 2.74 -8.51
C LEU A 142 5.32 1.25 -8.24
N LEU A 143 5.41 0.38 -9.26
CA LEU A 143 5.27 -1.07 -9.08
C LEU A 143 6.30 -1.63 -8.09
N LEU A 144 7.57 -1.27 -8.28
CA LEU A 144 8.66 -1.73 -7.44
C LEU A 144 8.43 -1.30 -5.98
N LEU A 145 8.10 -0.03 -5.77
CA LEU A 145 7.85 0.52 -4.44
C LEU A 145 6.61 -0.11 -3.79
N THR A 146 5.56 -0.37 -4.57
CA THR A 146 4.37 -1.10 -4.09
C THR A 146 4.73 -2.50 -3.62
N LEU A 147 5.56 -3.23 -4.37
CA LEU A 147 6.02 -4.57 -3.97
C LEU A 147 6.90 -4.52 -2.71
N CYS A 148 7.78 -3.52 -2.59
CA CYS A 148 8.59 -3.28 -1.39
C CYS A 148 7.70 -3.06 -0.16
N TRP A 149 6.72 -2.16 -0.26
CA TRP A 149 5.76 -1.93 0.83
C TRP A 149 4.89 -3.16 1.12
N SER A 150 4.48 -3.91 0.10
CA SER A 150 3.72 -5.17 0.25
C SER A 150 4.50 -6.17 1.09
N TYR A 151 5.81 -6.28 0.86
CA TYR A 151 6.70 -7.08 1.68
C TYR A 151 6.74 -6.58 3.12
N ILE A 152 7.06 -5.31 3.34
CA ILE A 152 7.19 -4.73 4.68
C ILE A 152 5.91 -4.97 5.50
N PHE A 153 4.74 -4.72 4.90
CA PHE A 153 3.44 -4.92 5.54
C PHE A 153 3.18 -6.40 5.84
N SER A 154 3.46 -7.27 4.87
CA SER A 154 3.27 -8.72 5.04
C SER A 154 4.19 -9.31 6.10
N VAL A 155 5.47 -8.92 6.10
CA VAL A 155 6.45 -9.41 7.06
C VAL A 155 6.14 -8.88 8.45
N ARG A 156 5.84 -7.58 8.60
CA ARG A 156 5.43 -7.03 9.90
C ARG A 156 4.23 -7.77 10.47
N PHE A 157 3.26 -8.05 9.61
CA PHE A 157 2.08 -8.82 9.98
C PHE A 157 2.42 -10.24 10.49
N TRP A 158 3.37 -10.92 9.85
CA TRP A 158 3.81 -12.26 10.29
C TRP A 158 4.69 -12.24 11.53
N GLU A 159 5.51 -11.20 11.71
CA GLU A 159 6.28 -10.97 12.93
C GLU A 159 5.36 -10.80 14.14
N LEU A 160 4.25 -10.08 13.98
CA LEU A 160 3.21 -9.96 15.03
C LEU A 160 2.53 -11.31 15.35
N GLN A 161 2.66 -12.32 14.48
CA GLN A 161 2.24 -13.70 14.76
C GLN A 161 3.39 -14.60 15.25
N GLY A 162 4.58 -14.05 15.47
CA GLY A 162 5.78 -14.80 15.87
C GLY A 162 6.31 -15.74 14.79
N LYS A 163 6.02 -15.49 13.51
CA LYS A 163 6.46 -16.33 12.40
C LYS A 163 7.70 -15.79 11.72
N GLN A 164 8.55 -16.70 11.26
CA GLN A 164 9.75 -16.36 10.49
C GLN A 164 9.47 -16.33 9.00
N VAL A 165 10.19 -15.44 8.30
CA VAL A 165 10.13 -15.29 6.85
C VAL A 165 11.43 -15.78 6.24
N LEU A 166 11.31 -16.62 5.22
CA LEU A 166 12.43 -17.31 4.58
C LEU A 166 12.41 -17.04 3.08
N TYR A 167 13.58 -16.95 2.48
CA TYR A 167 13.73 -16.95 1.04
C TYR A 167 13.33 -18.30 0.43
N THR A 168 12.75 -18.28 -0.77
CA THR A 168 12.40 -19.50 -1.51
C THR A 168 13.36 -19.73 -2.66
N SER A 169 13.30 -20.92 -3.27
CA SER A 169 14.03 -21.24 -4.50
C SER A 169 13.55 -20.46 -5.74
N HIS A 170 12.50 -19.64 -5.61
CA HIS A 170 11.97 -18.83 -6.71
C HIS A 170 12.68 -17.49 -6.87
N ALA A 171 13.46 -17.06 -5.88
CA ALA A 171 14.20 -15.81 -5.97
C ALA A 171 15.14 -15.79 -7.18
N LEU A 172 15.23 -14.62 -7.82
CA LEU A 172 16.08 -14.41 -8.98
C LEU A 172 17.56 -14.52 -8.61
N GLN A 173 18.38 -14.90 -9.59
CA GLN A 173 19.83 -14.79 -9.47
C GLN A 173 20.31 -13.48 -10.10
N PRO A 174 21.10 -12.66 -9.40
CA PRO A 174 21.64 -11.43 -9.96
C PRO A 174 22.57 -11.78 -11.14
N ARG A 175 22.54 -10.96 -12.19
CA ARG A 175 23.41 -11.13 -13.37
C ARG A 175 24.54 -10.10 -13.36
N PRO A 176 25.77 -10.50 -13.75
CA PRO A 176 26.86 -9.55 -13.93
C PRO A 176 26.59 -8.63 -15.12
N ASN A 177 27.11 -7.40 -15.04
CA ASN A 177 26.95 -6.35 -16.06
C ASN A 177 27.77 -6.60 -17.34
N ARG A 178 27.69 -7.79 -17.94
CA ARG A 178 28.53 -8.17 -19.09
C ARG A 178 27.80 -8.67 -20.32
N ASN A 179 26.48 -8.90 -20.29
CA ASN A 179 25.73 -9.43 -21.45
C ASN A 179 24.24 -9.05 -21.45
N ILE A 180 23.93 -7.76 -21.34
CA ILE A 180 22.54 -7.32 -21.34
C ILE A 180 22.09 -7.09 -22.79
N ARG A 181 21.36 -8.06 -23.33
CA ARG A 181 20.58 -7.83 -24.55
C ARG A 181 19.21 -7.31 -24.13
N ASN A 182 18.90 -6.07 -24.50
CA ASN A 182 17.55 -5.53 -24.34
C ASN A 182 16.60 -6.38 -25.20
N ARG A 183 15.79 -7.21 -24.54
CA ARG A 183 14.70 -7.97 -25.16
C ARG A 183 13.39 -7.26 -24.84
N ARG A 184 12.45 -7.22 -25.80
CA ARG A 184 11.09 -6.74 -25.52
C ARG A 184 10.48 -7.57 -24.40
N GLY A 185 9.80 -6.91 -23.46
CA GLY A 185 9.19 -7.56 -22.30
C GLY A 185 10.17 -7.89 -21.17
N HIS A 186 11.38 -7.33 -21.18
CA HIS A 186 12.36 -7.58 -20.13
C HIS A 186 12.78 -6.26 -19.46
N ILE A 187 12.68 -6.20 -18.14
CA ILE A 187 13.01 -5.03 -17.34
C ILE A 187 14.30 -5.30 -16.58
N SER A 188 15.31 -4.50 -16.89
CA SER A 188 16.63 -4.57 -16.26
C SER A 188 16.73 -3.52 -15.16
N ILE A 189 16.96 -3.97 -13.92
CA ILE A 189 17.20 -3.09 -12.77
C ILE A 189 18.69 -3.11 -12.46
N HIS A 190 19.33 -1.98 -12.67
CA HIS A 190 20.75 -1.80 -12.41
C HIS A 190 20.95 -1.25 -11.00
N LEU A 191 21.68 -1.99 -10.14
CA LEU A 191 21.90 -1.57 -8.74
C LEU A 191 23.27 -0.91 -8.52
N GLY A 192 24.15 -0.95 -9.52
CA GLY A 192 25.50 -0.39 -9.46
C GLY A 192 26.38 -1.04 -8.39
N ALA A 193 27.57 -0.47 -8.16
CA ALA A 193 28.53 -0.98 -7.19
C ALA A 193 28.15 -0.66 -5.73
N TYR A 194 27.38 0.41 -5.52
CA TYR A 194 27.07 0.94 -4.19
C TYR A 194 25.95 0.20 -3.46
N ALA A 195 25.10 -0.56 -4.17
CA ALA A 195 24.04 -1.33 -3.54
C ALA A 195 24.58 -2.42 -2.61
N SER A 196 24.01 -2.53 -1.40
CA SER A 196 24.34 -3.52 -0.40
C SER A 196 23.96 -4.92 -0.86
N GLN A 197 24.58 -5.94 -0.24
CA GLN A 197 24.22 -7.32 -0.57
C GLN A 197 22.79 -7.67 -0.16
N GLY A 198 22.32 -7.08 0.95
CA GLY A 198 20.95 -7.22 1.43
C GLY A 198 19.94 -6.71 0.39
N LEU A 199 20.18 -5.51 -0.17
CA LEU A 199 19.27 -4.92 -1.15
C LEU A 199 19.16 -5.78 -2.41
N VAL A 200 20.29 -6.24 -2.96
CA VAL A 200 20.31 -7.10 -4.15
C VAL A 200 19.51 -8.40 -3.89
N ARG A 201 19.78 -9.09 -2.78
CA ARG A 201 19.08 -10.34 -2.42
C ARG A 201 17.58 -10.12 -2.22
N TRP A 202 17.22 -9.04 -1.53
CA TRP A 202 15.82 -8.71 -1.27
C TRP A 202 15.05 -8.42 -2.56
N LEU A 203 15.60 -7.58 -3.45
CA LEU A 203 14.98 -7.28 -4.74
C LEU A 203 14.86 -8.51 -5.64
N CYS A 204 15.85 -9.40 -5.64
CA CYS A 204 15.77 -10.69 -6.32
C CYS A 204 14.58 -11.55 -5.85
N ALA A 205 14.24 -11.50 -4.57
CA ALA A 205 13.10 -12.22 -4.02
C ALA A 205 11.77 -11.52 -4.32
N LEU A 206 11.73 -10.18 -4.30
CA LEU A 206 10.52 -9.40 -4.57
C LEU A 206 10.06 -9.47 -6.02
N LEU A 207 11.00 -9.46 -6.96
CA LEU A 207 10.74 -9.36 -8.39
C LEU A 207 10.73 -10.71 -9.11
N ALA A 208 10.84 -11.79 -8.35
CA ALA A 208 10.67 -13.12 -8.88
C ALA A 208 9.25 -13.32 -9.46
N PRO A 209 9.10 -14.08 -10.56
CA PRO A 209 7.80 -14.34 -11.19
C PRO A 209 6.85 -15.20 -10.34
N LYS A 210 7.37 -15.74 -9.24
CA LYS A 210 6.66 -16.41 -8.16
C LYS A 210 7.19 -15.86 -6.84
N PRO A 211 6.45 -15.92 -5.72
CA PRO A 211 6.93 -15.42 -4.44
C PRO A 211 8.33 -15.96 -4.09
N GLY A 212 9.34 -15.08 -4.14
CA GLY A 212 10.74 -15.39 -3.83
C GLY A 212 11.02 -15.50 -2.33
N TRP A 213 9.98 -15.36 -1.51
CA TRP A 213 9.98 -15.45 -0.06
C TRP A 213 8.67 -16.08 0.40
N SER A 214 8.68 -16.66 1.59
CA SER A 214 7.53 -17.32 2.20
C SER A 214 7.62 -17.26 3.72
N VAL A 215 6.51 -17.55 4.40
CA VAL A 215 6.47 -17.63 5.86
C VAL A 215 6.46 -19.09 6.31
N GLN A 216 7.09 -19.37 7.45
CA GLN A 216 6.99 -20.69 8.09
C GLN A 216 5.53 -21.06 8.36
N GLY A 217 5.13 -22.26 7.94
CA GLY A 217 3.74 -22.73 8.03
C GLY A 217 2.83 -22.30 6.87
N GLY A 218 3.36 -21.53 5.92
CA GLY A 218 2.66 -21.16 4.69
C GLY A 218 1.56 -20.10 4.86
N GLY A 219 0.83 -19.87 3.77
CA GLY A 219 -0.20 -18.85 3.66
C GLY A 219 0.33 -17.46 3.27
N HIS A 220 -0.59 -16.56 2.97
CA HIS A 220 -0.29 -15.21 2.47
C HIS A 220 -1.00 -14.14 3.30
N ALA A 221 -0.27 -13.09 3.67
CA ALA A 221 -0.85 -11.95 4.38
C ALA A 221 -1.78 -11.17 3.43
N PRO A 222 -2.65 -10.28 3.95
CA PRO A 222 -3.55 -9.47 3.12
C PRO A 222 -2.82 -8.68 2.02
N TRP A 223 -1.60 -8.21 2.32
CA TRP A 223 -0.78 -7.41 1.40
C TRP A 223 0.21 -8.23 0.57
N THR A 224 0.32 -9.54 0.77
CA THR A 224 1.34 -10.32 0.07
C THR A 224 1.05 -10.30 -1.42
N ALA A 225 1.93 -9.66 -2.18
CA ALA A 225 1.84 -9.53 -3.62
C ALA A 225 3.11 -9.97 -4.32
N PHE A 226 2.97 -10.30 -5.60
CA PHE A 226 4.05 -10.58 -6.52
C PHE A 226 3.66 -10.05 -7.91
N CYS A 227 4.65 -9.86 -8.78
CA CYS A 227 4.38 -9.48 -10.15
C CYS A 227 4.54 -10.69 -11.07
N SER A 228 3.47 -11.09 -11.75
CA SER A 228 3.55 -12.05 -12.85
C SER A 228 2.85 -11.53 -14.10
N GLY A 229 3.38 -11.90 -15.26
CA GLY A 229 2.79 -11.57 -16.55
C GLY A 229 3.28 -10.25 -17.14
N GLY A 230 3.47 -10.25 -18.46
CA GLY A 230 3.81 -9.08 -19.27
C GLY A 230 5.29 -8.70 -19.29
N VAL A 231 6.03 -8.92 -18.20
CA VAL A 231 7.47 -8.60 -18.11
C VAL A 231 8.28 -9.61 -17.28
N GLU A 232 9.56 -9.79 -17.65
CA GLU A 232 10.55 -10.53 -16.87
C GLU A 232 11.56 -9.54 -16.28
N PHE A 233 11.80 -9.63 -14.96
CA PHE A 233 12.79 -8.79 -14.28
C PHE A 233 14.16 -9.45 -14.28
N THR A 234 15.20 -8.65 -14.47
CA THR A 234 16.58 -9.05 -14.18
C THR A 234 17.24 -8.00 -13.31
N ILE A 235 17.84 -8.46 -12.21
CA ILE A 235 18.69 -7.65 -11.35
C ILE A 235 20.12 -7.72 -11.88
N ILE A 236 20.72 -6.57 -12.13
CA ILE A 236 22.12 -6.43 -12.54
C ILE A 236 22.92 -5.87 -11.37
N SER A 237 23.93 -6.63 -10.96
CA SER A 237 24.85 -6.27 -9.89
C SER A 237 26.26 -6.77 -10.23
N ASP A 238 27.25 -5.97 -9.89
CA ASP A 238 28.67 -6.34 -10.06
C ASP A 238 29.20 -7.21 -8.91
N LYS A 239 28.39 -7.41 -7.86
CA LYS A 239 28.74 -8.23 -6.69
C LYS A 239 28.37 -9.69 -6.95
N VAL A 240 29.35 -10.58 -6.79
CA VAL A 240 29.10 -12.03 -6.76
C VAL A 240 28.37 -12.36 -5.47
N MET A 241 27.20 -12.99 -5.57
CA MET A 241 26.43 -13.46 -4.42
C MET A 241 25.95 -14.88 -4.64
N THR A 242 25.95 -15.63 -3.54
CA THR A 242 25.30 -16.94 -3.43
C THR A 242 23.95 -16.74 -2.77
N PHE A 243 22.89 -17.23 -3.42
CA PHE A 243 21.56 -17.25 -2.85
C PHE A 243 21.27 -18.64 -2.30
N THR A 244 21.14 -18.76 -0.98
CA THR A 244 20.79 -20.04 -0.34
C THR A 244 19.28 -20.05 -0.08
N PRO A 245 18.52 -20.97 -0.70
CA PRO A 245 17.11 -21.15 -0.37
C PRO A 245 16.94 -21.50 1.12
N ASN A 246 15.84 -21.06 1.72
CA ASN A 246 15.53 -21.21 3.14
C ASN A 246 16.41 -20.39 4.10
N ASP A 247 17.29 -19.53 3.59
CA ASP A 247 17.88 -18.48 4.41
C ASP A 247 16.80 -17.53 4.93
N GLN A 248 17.08 -16.92 6.07
CA GLN A 248 16.24 -15.87 6.64
C GLN A 248 16.14 -14.68 5.66
N ALA A 249 14.90 -14.28 5.37
CA ALA A 249 14.62 -13.06 4.64
C ALA A 249 14.59 -11.86 5.61
N PRO A 250 14.79 -10.62 5.12
CA PRO A 250 14.81 -9.43 5.96
C PRO A 250 13.53 -9.31 6.80
N SER A 251 13.68 -8.95 8.08
CA SER A 251 12.59 -8.47 8.91
C SER A 251 11.94 -7.22 8.31
N SER A 252 10.78 -6.82 8.82
CA SER A 252 10.11 -5.60 8.39
C SER A 252 10.96 -4.36 8.64
N ALA A 253 11.70 -4.32 9.76
CA ALA A 253 12.62 -3.24 10.09
C ALA A 253 13.82 -3.20 9.13
N GLU A 254 14.47 -4.34 8.87
CA GLU A 254 15.58 -4.41 7.90
C GLU A 254 15.11 -4.06 6.48
N ALA A 255 13.91 -4.47 6.09
CA ALA A 255 13.34 -4.13 4.79
C ALA A 255 13.04 -2.63 4.64
N VAL A 256 12.73 -1.92 5.72
CA VAL A 256 12.61 -0.45 5.69
C VAL A 256 13.97 0.18 5.41
N GLU A 257 15.04 -0.27 6.06
CA GLU A 257 16.40 0.22 5.78
C GLU A 257 16.82 -0.04 4.32
N LEU A 258 16.50 -1.22 3.78
CA LEU A 258 16.73 -1.54 2.37
C LEU A 258 15.89 -0.68 1.42
N LEU A 259 14.66 -0.32 1.81
CA LEU A 259 13.82 0.61 1.04
C LEU A 259 14.41 2.03 1.04
N VAL A 260 14.95 2.49 2.18
CA VAL A 260 15.66 3.78 2.27
C VAL A 260 16.90 3.77 1.38
N GLU A 261 17.68 2.68 1.42
CA GLU A 261 18.83 2.50 0.53
C GLU A 261 18.43 2.57 -0.95
N LEU A 262 17.36 1.88 -1.33
CA LEU A 262 16.80 1.92 -2.67
C LEU A 262 16.35 3.34 -3.06
N GLY A 263 15.70 4.04 -2.13
CA GLY A 263 15.29 5.44 -2.25
C GLY A 263 16.46 6.36 -2.57
N CYS A 264 17.56 6.20 -1.84
CA CYS A 264 18.80 6.94 -2.07
C CYS A 264 19.43 6.62 -3.44
N LEU A 265 19.43 5.35 -3.85
CA LEU A 265 20.05 4.92 -5.12
C LEU A 265 19.35 5.51 -6.35
N TYR A 266 18.02 5.62 -6.32
CA TYR A 266 17.22 6.13 -7.43
C TYR A 266 16.70 7.57 -7.24
N GLY A 267 16.99 8.19 -6.10
CA GLY A 267 16.56 9.55 -5.78
C GLY A 267 15.06 9.68 -5.51
N PHE A 268 14.39 8.63 -5.03
CA PHE A 268 12.94 8.68 -4.73
C PHE A 268 12.58 9.65 -3.60
N ASP A 269 13.55 9.99 -2.74
CA ASP A 269 13.37 10.97 -1.66
C ASP A 269 13.46 12.43 -2.12
N SER A 270 13.89 12.70 -3.36
CA SER A 270 13.97 14.06 -3.89
C SER A 270 12.59 14.56 -4.31
N ALA A 271 11.77 14.92 -3.33
CA ALA A 271 10.58 15.73 -3.57
C ALA A 271 11.03 17.08 -4.15
N GLN A 272 10.96 17.24 -5.47
CA GLN A 272 11.10 18.54 -6.12
C GLN A 272 9.92 19.41 -5.67
N HIS A 273 10.09 20.09 -4.54
CA HIS A 273 9.14 21.06 -4.02
C HIS A 273 9.12 22.24 -4.99
N SER A 274 8.16 22.23 -5.91
CA SER A 274 8.07 23.23 -6.97
C SER A 274 7.34 24.49 -6.52
N GLY A 275 6.94 24.58 -5.24
CA GLY A 275 6.16 25.70 -4.70
C GLY A 275 4.79 25.85 -5.34
N ARG A 276 4.32 24.84 -6.08
CA ARG A 276 3.00 24.84 -6.72
C ARG A 276 1.95 24.33 -5.73
N ARG A 277 0.71 24.79 -5.90
CA ARG A 277 -0.45 24.40 -5.07
C ARG A 277 -0.74 22.89 -5.01
N HIS A 278 -0.14 22.10 -5.90
CA HIS A 278 -0.26 20.65 -5.98
C HIS A 278 1.13 20.08 -6.25
N ASP A 279 1.87 19.77 -5.18
CA ASP A 279 3.12 19.02 -5.32
C ASP A 279 2.77 17.54 -5.57
N PRO A 280 3.37 16.89 -6.58
CA PRO A 280 3.12 15.48 -6.85
C PRO A 280 3.54 14.63 -5.65
N LEU A 281 2.83 13.52 -5.42
CA LEU A 281 3.21 12.54 -4.41
C LEU A 281 4.65 12.09 -4.62
N SER A 282 5.43 12.01 -3.54
CA SER A 282 6.74 11.35 -3.63
C SER A 282 6.53 9.89 -4.05
N PRO A 283 7.43 9.29 -4.87
CA PRO A 283 7.28 7.91 -5.31
C PRO A 283 7.13 6.91 -4.15
N ILE A 284 7.84 7.14 -3.03
CA ILE A 284 7.75 6.27 -1.84
C ILE A 284 6.35 6.32 -1.23
N VAL A 285 5.78 7.52 -1.08
CA VAL A 285 4.41 7.69 -0.55
C VAL A 285 3.39 7.15 -1.53
N ALA A 286 3.58 7.32 -2.83
CA ALA A 286 2.69 6.74 -3.83
C ALA A 286 2.69 5.21 -3.78
N GLY A 287 3.86 4.57 -3.63
CA GLY A 287 3.97 3.12 -3.42
C GLY A 287 3.30 2.67 -2.11
N PHE A 288 3.42 3.47 -1.05
CA PHE A 288 2.74 3.23 0.22
C PHE A 288 1.22 3.26 0.04
N MET A 289 0.68 4.29 -0.62
CA MET A 289 -0.75 4.41 -0.87
C MET A 289 -1.28 3.28 -1.77
N ALA A 290 -0.50 2.89 -2.78
CA ALA A 290 -0.85 1.76 -3.65
C ALA A 290 -0.92 0.44 -2.88
N VAL A 291 -0.02 0.19 -1.90
CA VAL A 291 -0.07 -1.03 -1.10
C VAL A 291 -1.34 -1.12 -0.25
N LEU A 292 -1.85 0.02 0.26
CA LEU A 292 -3.06 0.05 1.08
C LEU A 292 -4.30 -0.41 0.30
N ALA A 293 -4.30 -0.30 -1.02
CA ALA A 293 -5.39 -0.77 -1.86
C ALA A 293 -5.39 -2.29 -2.08
N LEU A 294 -4.26 -3.00 -1.89
CA LEU A 294 -4.15 -4.43 -2.23
C LEU A 294 -5.21 -5.33 -1.55
N PRO A 295 -5.54 -5.17 -0.25
CA PRO A 295 -6.61 -5.95 0.36
C PRO A 295 -7.98 -5.74 -0.31
N PHE A 296 -8.28 -4.53 -0.79
CA PHE A 296 -9.50 -4.23 -1.53
C PHE A 296 -9.50 -4.92 -2.90
N TYR A 297 -8.40 -4.83 -3.66
CA TYR A 297 -8.27 -5.54 -4.93
C TYR A 297 -8.50 -7.04 -4.75
N ARG A 298 -7.93 -7.62 -3.69
CA ARG A 298 -8.16 -9.03 -3.34
C ARG A 298 -9.63 -9.31 -3.04
N ALA A 299 -10.27 -8.50 -2.21
CA ALA A 299 -11.66 -8.69 -1.81
C ALA A 299 -12.64 -8.59 -3.00
N MET A 300 -12.29 -7.80 -4.01
CA MET A 300 -13.06 -7.61 -5.23
C MET A 300 -12.63 -8.56 -6.38
N GLU A 301 -11.69 -9.48 -6.13
CA GLU A 301 -11.12 -10.38 -7.15
C GLU A 301 -10.54 -9.64 -8.37
N LEU A 302 -10.00 -8.44 -8.13
CA LEU A 302 -9.38 -7.58 -9.14
C LEU A 302 -7.86 -7.78 -9.16
N GLN A 303 -7.27 -7.56 -10.33
CA GLN A 303 -5.83 -7.60 -10.53
C GLN A 303 -5.27 -6.18 -10.66
N PRO A 304 -4.41 -5.73 -9.72
CA PRO A 304 -3.71 -4.45 -9.85
C PRO A 304 -2.89 -4.39 -11.14
N GLN A 305 -3.04 -3.30 -11.90
CA GLN A 305 -2.28 -3.06 -13.12
C GLN A 305 -1.35 -1.87 -12.94
N PHE A 306 -0.10 -2.04 -13.34
CA PHE A 306 0.95 -1.03 -13.27
C PHE A 306 1.57 -0.79 -14.64
N LEU A 307 2.12 0.41 -14.83
CA LEU A 307 3.04 0.65 -15.93
C LEU A 307 4.37 -0.07 -15.70
N ALA A 308 5.07 -0.36 -16.79
CA ALA A 308 6.42 -0.87 -16.72
C ALA A 308 7.31 0.14 -15.96
N PRO A 309 8.01 -0.26 -14.89
CA PRO A 309 8.87 0.65 -14.15
C PRO A 309 10.00 1.15 -15.06
N ALA A 310 10.05 2.47 -15.25
CA ALA A 310 11.20 3.17 -15.81
C ALA A 310 12.09 3.63 -14.65
N LEU A 311 13.21 2.95 -14.43
CA LEU A 311 14.20 3.31 -13.41
C LEU A 311 15.49 3.76 -14.10
N GLN A 312 15.96 4.96 -13.76
CA GLN A 312 17.23 5.47 -14.24
C GLN A 312 18.10 5.79 -13.03
N LEU A 313 19.32 5.24 -12.96
CA LEU A 313 20.27 5.70 -11.94
C LEU A 313 20.64 7.16 -12.23
N PRO A 314 20.76 8.00 -11.18
CA PRO A 314 21.36 9.32 -11.28
C PRO A 314 22.72 9.25 -11.97
N LYS A 315 23.05 10.26 -12.80
CA LYS A 315 24.31 10.30 -13.55
C LYS A 315 25.55 10.22 -12.65
N SER A 316 25.47 10.70 -11.42
CA SER A 316 26.56 10.65 -10.42
C SER A 316 26.93 9.23 -9.97
N ASN A 317 26.01 8.27 -10.10
CA ASN A 317 26.23 6.87 -9.69
C ASN A 317 26.66 5.97 -10.86
N ARG A 318 26.84 6.52 -12.06
CA ARG A 318 27.14 5.73 -13.27
C ARG A 318 28.62 5.43 -13.49
N ASP A 319 29.57 6.10 -12.83
CA ASP A 319 31.01 5.77 -12.91
C ASP A 319 31.83 6.23 -11.68
N PRO A 320 32.72 5.38 -11.16
CA PRO A 320 34.07 5.78 -10.79
C PRO A 320 35.05 5.21 -11.83
N SER A 321 35.90 6.09 -12.39
CA SER A 321 37.01 5.82 -13.33
C SER A 321 36.69 5.72 -14.84
N GLY A 322 36.90 6.84 -15.52
CA GLY A 322 37.84 6.83 -16.66
C GLY A 322 39.11 7.56 -16.21
N PRO A 323 40.31 6.99 -16.33
CA PRO A 323 41.53 7.77 -16.20
C PRO A 323 41.64 8.69 -17.42
N ASP A 324 41.74 9.99 -17.18
CA ASP A 324 42.31 10.92 -18.16
C ASP A 324 43.76 10.47 -18.40
N THR A 325 43.98 9.81 -19.53
CA THR A 325 45.31 9.70 -20.13
C THR A 325 45.31 10.53 -21.41
N THR A 326 46.28 11.45 -21.40
CA THR A 326 46.78 12.39 -22.43
C THR A 326 45.94 13.59 -22.77
#